data_AF-A0AA38LKY7-F1
#
_entry.id   AF-A0AA38LKY7-F1
#
_cell.length_a   1.000
_cell.length_b   1.000
_cell.length_c   1.000
_cell.angle_alpha   90.00
_cell.angle_beta   90.00
_cell.angle_gamma   90.00
#
_symmetry.space_group_name_H-M   'P 1'
#
loop_
_entity.id
_entity.type
_entity.pdbx_description
1 polymer ?
#
loop_
_entity_poly.entity_id
_entity_poly.type
_entity_poly.pdbx_seq_one_letter_code
_entity_poly.pdbx_strand_id
1 'polypeptide(L)'
;IHISMAAKDDGEEVYNNNSHSSSVLEDGHLPNDVALHIASLLQVREICALGSSSVFWRQLCASDIIWVSLVRKRWPCLDLLGNTKEENQKMSENVESSGHSKFTVPSQGWRAFYIKLHAEMAESAHSVIELVEQRARYESLEVGDYQRAMEHLHKTKMGFEDVQIHFLTAKRSVLVNLIGLHYCLAWLGVQ
;
A
#
# COMPACT_ATOMS: atom_id res chain seq x y z
N ILE A 1 -4.45 -16.80 -10.65
CA ILE A 1 -3.18 -17.36 -11.19
C ILE A 1 -2.82 -18.53 -10.28
N HIS A 2 -2.92 -19.75 -10.80
CA HIS A 2 -2.67 -20.99 -10.08
C HIS A 2 -1.16 -21.27 -10.09
N ILE A 3 -0.53 -21.52 -8.94
CA ILE A 3 0.87 -21.96 -8.86
C ILE A 3 0.88 -23.38 -8.31
N SER A 4 1.38 -24.31 -9.13
CA SER A 4 1.62 -25.71 -8.81
C SER A 4 2.99 -25.83 -8.13
N MET A 5 3.04 -26.58 -7.03
CA MET A 5 4.27 -26.97 -6.33
C MET A 5 4.76 -28.32 -6.86
N ALA A 6 6.00 -28.36 -7.32
CA ALA A 6 6.75 -29.60 -7.48
C ALA A 6 8.13 -29.42 -6.84
N ALA A 7 8.32 -30.06 -5.69
CA ALA A 7 9.63 -30.26 -5.09
C ALA A 7 10.19 -31.59 -5.59
N LYS A 8 11.45 -31.57 -6.03
CA LYS A 8 12.30 -32.75 -6.13
C LYS A 8 13.68 -32.36 -5.59
N ASP A 9 13.98 -32.95 -4.46
CA ASP A 9 15.29 -33.03 -3.80
C ASP A 9 16.06 -34.18 -4.45
N ASP A 10 17.39 -34.05 -4.54
CA ASP A 10 18.40 -35.12 -4.65
C ASP A 10 19.75 -34.50 -5.10
N GLY A 11 20.79 -34.61 -4.26
CA GLY A 11 22.19 -34.63 -4.71
C GLY A 11 23.16 -33.70 -3.97
N GLU A 12 23.85 -34.23 -2.96
CA GLU A 12 25.13 -33.71 -2.44
C GLU A 12 26.23 -33.74 -3.52
N GLU A 13 27.10 -32.74 -3.56
CA GLU A 13 28.54 -32.98 -3.76
C GLU A 13 29.40 -31.84 -3.19
N VAL A 14 30.35 -32.23 -2.35
CA VAL A 14 31.36 -31.41 -1.68
C VAL A 14 32.60 -31.37 -2.55
N TYR A 15 33.10 -30.18 -2.90
CA TYR A 15 34.51 -29.99 -3.21
C TYR A 15 35.07 -28.71 -2.58
N ASN A 16 36.05 -28.94 -1.72
CA ASN A 16 36.91 -27.97 -1.07
C ASN A 16 38.06 -27.62 -2.03
N ASN A 17 38.50 -26.36 -2.11
CA ASN A 17 39.93 -26.01 -2.24
C ASN A 17 40.18 -24.51 -2.11
N ASN A 18 41.13 -24.22 -1.23
CA ASN A 18 41.57 -22.91 -0.79
C ASN A 18 42.76 -22.44 -1.66
N SER A 19 42.80 -21.16 -2.07
CA SER A 19 44.03 -20.49 -2.53
C SER A 19 43.87 -18.97 -2.40
N HIS A 20 44.81 -18.38 -1.65
CA HIS A 20 44.84 -17.00 -1.20
C HIS A 20 45.20 -15.98 -2.31
N SER A 21 44.52 -14.83 -2.21
CA SER A 21 45.02 -13.46 -2.41
C SER A 21 45.42 -12.99 -3.82
N SER A 22 44.59 -12.12 -4.40
CA SER A 22 44.92 -10.71 -4.67
C SER A 22 44.14 -10.18 -5.87
N SER A 23 43.09 -9.41 -5.61
CA SER A 23 42.89 -8.03 -6.09
C SER A 23 41.41 -7.68 -6.10
N VAL A 24 41.14 -6.58 -5.42
CA VAL A 24 39.89 -5.86 -5.31
C VAL A 24 39.29 -5.63 -6.70
N LEU A 25 38.26 -6.40 -7.03
CA LEU A 25 37.19 -5.96 -7.92
C LEU A 25 35.97 -5.99 -7.03
N GLU A 26 35.68 -4.87 -6.38
CA GLU A 26 34.31 -4.61 -5.90
C GLU A 26 33.41 -4.88 -7.09
N ASP A 27 32.58 -5.91 -6.98
CA ASP A 27 31.55 -6.24 -7.94
C ASP A 27 30.88 -4.94 -8.38
N GLY A 28 30.66 -4.74 -9.68
CA GLY A 28 30.08 -3.52 -10.29
C GLY A 28 28.61 -3.26 -9.89
N HIS A 29 28.27 -3.49 -8.63
CA HIS A 29 27.00 -3.30 -8.02
C HIS A 29 26.87 -1.85 -7.56
N LEU A 30 25.71 -1.29 -7.90
CA LEU A 30 25.31 0.03 -7.46
C LEU A 30 25.33 0.09 -5.92
N PRO A 31 25.85 1.17 -5.31
CA PRO A 31 25.77 1.38 -3.87
C PRO A 31 24.32 1.24 -3.36
N ASN A 32 24.16 0.59 -2.21
CA ASN A 32 22.85 0.22 -1.66
C ASN A 32 21.93 1.42 -1.42
N ASP A 33 22.49 2.55 -1.00
CA ASP A 33 21.78 3.81 -0.79
C ASP A 33 21.20 4.36 -2.10
N VAL A 34 21.98 4.32 -3.18
CA VAL A 34 21.50 4.73 -4.52
C VAL A 34 20.46 3.75 -5.04
N ALA A 35 20.66 2.44 -4.85
CA ALA A 35 19.69 1.42 -5.23
C ALA A 35 18.36 1.58 -4.47
N LEU A 36 18.41 1.84 -3.16
CA LEU A 36 17.23 2.16 -2.33
C LEU A 36 16.54 3.43 -2.80
N HIS A 37 17.30 4.47 -3.15
CA HIS A 37 16.74 5.69 -3.69
C HIS A 37 15.99 5.42 -5.00
N ILE A 38 16.60 4.72 -5.96
CA ILE A 38 15.93 4.32 -7.21
C ILE A 38 14.65 3.55 -6.91
N ALA A 39 14.72 2.51 -6.06
CA ALA A 39 13.55 1.70 -5.74
C ALA A 39 12.43 2.51 -5.05
N SER A 40 12.77 3.53 -4.26
CA SER A 40 11.80 4.40 -3.58
C SER A 40 11.01 5.32 -4.53
N LEU A 41 11.52 5.56 -5.74
CA LEU A 41 10.86 6.38 -6.75
C LEU A 41 9.80 5.60 -7.54
N LEU A 42 9.88 4.26 -7.48
CA LEU A 42 9.07 3.35 -8.29
C LEU A 42 7.71 3.06 -7.67
N GLN A 43 6.73 2.74 -8.52
CA GLN A 43 5.45 2.20 -8.12
C GLN A 43 5.56 0.71 -7.77
N VAL A 44 4.56 0.16 -7.06
CA VAL A 44 4.55 -1.25 -6.63
C VAL A 44 4.77 -2.23 -7.78
N ARG A 45 4.19 -1.96 -8.96
CA ARG A 45 4.36 -2.82 -10.15
C ARG A 45 5.82 -2.88 -10.60
N GLU A 46 6.48 -1.73 -10.62
CA GLU A 46 7.86 -1.58 -11.03
C GLU A 46 8.82 -2.17 -9.99
N ILE A 47 8.52 -2.01 -8.70
CA ILE A 47 9.28 -2.63 -7.59
C ILE A 47 9.23 -4.16 -7.69
N CYS A 48 8.06 -4.74 -7.97
CA CYS A 48 7.91 -6.18 -8.18
C CYS A 48 8.68 -6.67 -9.42
N ALA A 49 8.64 -5.92 -10.53
CA ALA A 49 9.40 -6.25 -11.73
C ALA A 49 10.92 -6.16 -11.47
N LEU A 50 11.37 -5.08 -10.82
CA LEU A 50 12.77 -4.86 -10.46
C LEU A 50 13.28 -5.95 -9.51
N GLY A 51 12.51 -6.30 -8.48
CA GLY A 51 12.84 -7.39 -7.57
C GLY A 51 12.89 -8.77 -8.23
N SER A 52 12.27 -8.94 -9.39
CA SER A 52 12.34 -10.19 -10.17
C SER A 52 13.57 -10.25 -11.08
N SER A 53 14.27 -9.13 -11.29
CA SER A 53 15.40 -9.05 -12.24
C SER A 53 16.71 -9.64 -11.72
N SER A 54 16.94 -9.64 -10.40
CA SER A 54 18.17 -10.16 -9.79
C SER A 54 17.98 -10.48 -8.31
N VAL A 55 18.91 -11.24 -7.73
CA VAL A 55 18.93 -11.53 -6.29
C VAL A 55 19.13 -10.24 -5.47
N PHE A 56 20.03 -9.37 -5.92
CA PHE A 56 20.31 -8.07 -5.31
C PHE A 56 19.03 -7.23 -5.18
N TRP A 57 18.36 -6.98 -6.31
CA TRP A 57 17.11 -6.22 -6.33
C TRP A 57 15.99 -6.92 -5.57
N ARG A 58 15.93 -8.25 -5.59
CA ARG A 58 14.93 -9.01 -4.82
C ARG A 58 15.04 -8.74 -3.32
N GLN A 59 16.25 -8.76 -2.78
CA GLN A 59 16.51 -8.49 -1.37
C GLN A 59 16.24 -7.03 -1.04
N LEU A 60 16.70 -6.11 -1.90
CA LEU A 60 16.53 -4.68 -1.69
C LEU A 60 15.05 -4.26 -1.76
N CYS A 61 14.29 -4.71 -2.77
CA CYS A 61 12.84 -4.48 -2.90
C CYS A 61 12.00 -5.14 -1.79
N ALA A 62 12.54 -6.11 -1.07
CA ALA A 62 11.91 -6.70 0.10
C ALA A 62 12.12 -5.88 1.38
N SER A 63 13.00 -4.87 1.36
CA SER A 63 13.28 -4.00 2.51
C SER A 63 12.07 -3.19 2.93
N ASP A 64 11.79 -3.18 4.23
CA ASP A 64 10.67 -2.44 4.82
C ASP A 64 10.71 -0.94 4.51
N ILE A 65 11.89 -0.34 4.34
CA ILE A 65 12.05 1.08 4.03
C ILE A 65 11.27 1.48 2.77
N ILE A 66 11.28 0.63 1.74
CA ILE A 66 10.56 0.87 0.49
C ILE A 66 9.05 0.81 0.74
N TRP A 67 8.59 -0.19 1.47
CA TRP A 67 7.17 -0.39 1.75
C TRP A 67 6.60 0.68 2.70
N VAL A 68 7.38 1.15 3.68
CA VAL A 68 7.02 2.33 4.50
C VAL A 68 6.76 3.55 3.61
N SER A 69 7.68 3.82 2.67
CA SER A 69 7.57 4.96 1.76
C SER A 69 6.32 4.83 0.88
N LEU A 70 6.07 3.65 0.31
CA LEU A 70 4.88 3.36 -0.49
C LEU A 70 3.58 3.57 0.28
N VAL A 71 3.49 3.05 1.51
CA VAL A 71 2.29 3.23 2.34
C VAL A 71 2.05 4.71 2.61
N ARG A 72 3.09 5.46 3.03
CA ARG A 72 2.97 6.89 3.35
C ARG A 72 2.57 7.72 2.13
N LYS A 73 3.12 7.40 0.95
CA LYS A 73 2.80 8.09 -0.30
C LYS A 73 1.36 7.83 -0.74
N ARG A 74 0.88 6.59 -0.64
CA ARG A 74 -0.44 6.19 -1.11
C ARG A 74 -1.57 6.57 -0.14
N TRP A 75 -1.32 6.46 1.16
CA TRP A 75 -2.28 6.73 2.23
C TRP A 75 -1.75 7.76 3.24
N PRO A 76 -1.57 9.03 2.83
CA PRO A 76 -1.01 10.07 3.69
C PRO A 76 -1.92 10.42 4.89
N CYS A 77 -3.22 10.12 4.79
CA CYS A 77 -4.21 10.38 5.84
C CYS A 77 -4.23 9.30 6.95
N LEU A 78 -3.39 8.27 6.85
CA LEU A 78 -3.27 7.26 7.90
C LEU A 78 -2.26 7.72 8.95
N ASP A 79 -2.72 7.78 10.20
CA ASP A 79 -1.85 7.97 11.37
C ASP A 79 -1.07 6.67 11.65
N LEU A 80 -0.04 6.44 10.85
CA LEU A 80 0.83 5.25 10.88
C LEU A 80 1.96 5.35 11.90
N LEU A 81 2.23 6.57 12.37
CA LEU A 81 3.23 6.86 13.36
C LEU A 81 2.60 7.91 14.29
N GLY A 82 2.06 7.47 15.43
CA GLY A 82 1.86 8.39 16.53
C GLY A 82 3.19 9.08 16.76
N ASN A 83 3.22 10.40 16.57
CA ASN A 83 4.41 11.23 16.62
C ASN A 83 5.39 10.69 17.67
N THR A 84 6.55 10.18 17.24
CA THR A 84 7.73 10.06 18.09
C THR A 84 8.22 11.48 18.40
N LYS A 85 7.44 12.25 19.14
CA LYS A 85 7.95 13.31 19.98
C LYS A 85 8.06 12.68 21.36
N GLU A 86 9.29 12.64 21.83
CA GLU A 86 9.72 12.23 23.16
C GLU A 86 8.68 12.61 24.23
N GLU A 87 7.93 11.63 24.73
CA GLU A 87 7.10 11.83 25.92
C GLU A 87 7.95 11.60 27.16
N ASN A 88 8.68 12.65 27.55
CA ASN A 88 8.78 12.94 28.96
C ASN A 88 7.46 13.60 29.40
N GLN A 89 6.75 12.89 30.27
CA GLN A 89 5.99 13.44 31.41
C GLN A 89 4.46 13.69 31.25
N LYS A 90 3.72 12.81 31.94
CA LYS A 90 2.50 13.00 32.74
C LYS A 90 1.12 13.07 32.05
N MET A 91 0.37 11.97 32.25
CA MET A 91 -0.93 11.89 32.94
C MET A 91 -1.89 13.08 32.81
N SER A 92 -2.97 12.93 32.06
CA SER A 92 -4.33 13.26 32.52
C SER A 92 -5.40 12.72 31.56
N GLU A 93 -6.60 12.53 32.12
CA GLU A 93 -7.72 11.74 31.65
C GLU A 93 -8.59 12.41 30.57
N ASN A 94 -9.33 11.56 29.84
CA ASN A 94 -10.63 11.79 29.18
C ASN A 94 -10.80 13.00 28.24
N VAL A 95 -10.72 12.73 26.92
CA VAL A 95 -11.63 13.33 25.92
C VAL A 95 -11.97 12.28 24.86
N GLU A 96 -13.24 11.88 24.80
CA GLU A 96 -13.83 11.15 23.69
C GLU A 96 -13.73 12.00 22.42
N SER A 97 -13.01 11.53 21.39
CA SER A 97 -13.01 12.18 20.08
C SER A 97 -12.85 11.18 18.94
N SER A 98 -13.95 11.01 18.19
CA SER A 98 -14.08 10.64 16.78
C SER A 98 -12.97 9.77 16.15
N GLY A 99 -13.18 8.45 16.12
CA GLY A 99 -12.95 7.60 14.93
C GLY A 99 -11.59 7.58 14.22
N HIS A 100 -10.47 7.97 14.85
CA HIS A 100 -9.15 7.83 14.24
C HIS A 100 -8.61 6.42 14.56
N SER A 101 -8.71 5.49 13.60
CA SER A 101 -8.05 4.18 13.76
C SER A 101 -6.54 4.39 13.71
N LYS A 102 -5.91 4.41 14.89
CA LYS A 102 -4.46 4.47 15.03
C LYS A 102 -3.87 3.18 14.46
N PHE A 103 -3.16 3.27 13.34
CA PHE A 103 -2.46 2.13 12.77
C PHE A 103 -1.13 1.96 13.50
N THR A 104 -0.94 0.83 14.18
CA THR A 104 0.29 0.52 14.90
C THR A 104 1.36 0.01 13.93
N VAL A 105 2.63 0.11 14.34
CA VAL A 105 3.76 -0.45 13.58
C VAL A 105 3.47 -1.93 13.28
N PRO A 106 3.53 -2.37 12.01
CA PRO A 106 3.14 -3.73 11.67
C PRO A 106 4.12 -4.76 12.24
N SER A 107 3.61 -5.72 13.01
CA SER A 107 4.42 -6.82 13.57
C SER A 107 4.92 -7.81 12.51
N GLN A 108 4.29 -7.83 11.34
CA GLN A 108 4.60 -8.73 10.21
C GLN A 108 5.44 -8.06 9.11
N GLY A 109 5.92 -6.83 9.34
CA GLY A 109 6.65 -6.02 8.36
C GLY A 109 5.74 -5.16 7.47
N TRP A 110 6.33 -4.14 6.86
CA TRP A 110 5.60 -3.12 6.09
C TRP A 110 5.07 -3.64 4.76
N ARG A 111 5.74 -4.62 4.15
CA ARG A 111 5.25 -5.27 2.93
C ARG A 111 3.94 -6.02 3.15
N ALA A 112 3.87 -6.84 4.19
CA ALA A 112 2.67 -7.60 4.52
C ALA A 112 1.52 -6.65 4.87
N PHE A 113 1.82 -5.59 5.63
CA PHE A 113 0.87 -4.54 5.94
C PHE A 113 0.33 -3.85 4.69
N TYR A 114 1.20 -3.44 3.76
CA TYR A 114 0.78 -2.81 2.50
C TYR A 114 -0.21 -3.71 1.74
N ILE A 115 0.10 -5.01 1.61
CA ILE A 115 -0.76 -5.96 0.89
C ILE A 115 -2.13 -6.08 1.56
N LYS A 116 -2.15 -6.20 2.89
CA LYS A 116 -3.38 -6.28 3.68
C LYS A 116 -4.23 -5.03 3.52
N LEU A 117 -3.62 -3.85 3.71
CA LEU A 117 -4.28 -2.57 3.59
C LEU A 117 -4.83 -2.34 2.17
N HIS A 118 -4.06 -2.71 1.14
CA HIS A 118 -4.51 -2.63 -0.24
C HIS A 118 -5.75 -3.51 -0.51
N ALA A 119 -5.78 -4.72 0.06
CA ALA A 119 -6.94 -5.60 -0.06
C ALA A 119 -8.17 -5.03 0.68
N GLU A 120 -7.99 -4.48 1.87
CA GLU A 120 -9.05 -3.81 2.63
C GLU A 120 -9.64 -2.61 1.87
N MET A 121 -8.79 -1.79 1.22
CA MET A 121 -9.26 -0.68 0.39
C MET A 121 -10.07 -1.17 -0.82
N ALA A 122 -9.64 -2.26 -1.46
CA ALA A 122 -10.35 -2.84 -2.59
C ALA A 122 -11.73 -3.40 -2.17
N GLU A 123 -11.81 -4.04 -1.01
CA GLU A 123 -13.07 -4.56 -0.45
C GLU A 123 -14.04 -3.44 -0.05
N SER A 124 -13.52 -2.39 0.61
CA SER A 124 -14.32 -1.20 0.94
C SER A 124 -14.85 -0.51 -0.32
N ALA A 125 -13.98 -0.31 -1.33
CA ALA A 125 -14.39 0.26 -2.59
C ALA A 125 -15.49 -0.57 -3.26
N HIS A 126 -15.32 -1.90 -3.29
CA HIS A 126 -16.32 -2.80 -3.84
C HIS A 126 -17.67 -2.67 -3.14
N SER A 127 -17.68 -2.62 -1.81
CA SER A 127 -18.89 -2.46 -1.00
C SER A 127 -19.64 -1.17 -1.31
N VAL A 128 -18.93 -0.05 -1.46
CA VAL A 128 -19.54 1.25 -1.81
C VAL A 128 -20.11 1.22 -3.22
N ILE A 129 -19.33 0.68 -4.17
CA ILE A 129 -19.75 0.59 -5.57
C ILE A 129 -21.00 -0.28 -5.70
N GLU A 130 -21.02 -1.44 -5.06
CA GLU A 130 -22.17 -2.33 -5.07
C GLU A 130 -23.40 -1.66 -4.47
N LEU A 131 -23.27 -0.99 -3.33
CA LEU A 131 -24.37 -0.25 -2.70
C LEU A 131 -24.95 0.79 -3.66
N VAL A 132 -24.09 1.61 -4.27
CA VAL A 132 -24.51 2.66 -5.21
C VAL A 132 -25.18 2.07 -6.43
N GLU A 133 -24.60 1.01 -7.03
CA GLU A 133 -25.16 0.35 -8.21
C GLU A 133 -26.50 -0.34 -7.91
N GLN A 134 -26.66 -0.93 -6.72
CA GLN A 134 -27.93 -1.53 -6.30
C GLN A 134 -29.04 -0.48 -6.09
N ARG A 135 -28.70 0.67 -5.50
CA ARG A 135 -29.65 1.75 -5.21
C ARG A 135 -29.99 2.59 -6.45
N ALA A 136 -29.03 2.78 -7.34
CA ALA A 136 -29.17 3.53 -8.58
C ALA A 136 -29.84 2.74 -9.73
N ARG A 137 -30.42 1.56 -9.45
CA ARG A 137 -31.14 0.75 -10.46
C ARG A 137 -32.33 1.48 -11.09
N TYR A 138 -32.83 2.53 -10.43
CA TYR A 138 -33.92 3.39 -10.89
C TYR A 138 -33.43 4.76 -11.37
N GLU A 139 -32.21 4.81 -11.95
CA GLU A 139 -31.56 5.99 -12.57
C GLU A 139 -31.22 7.15 -11.62
N SER A 140 -31.69 7.11 -10.38
CA SER A 140 -31.44 8.12 -9.37
C SER A 140 -30.89 7.49 -8.09
N LEU A 141 -30.06 8.25 -7.38
CA LEU A 141 -29.53 7.88 -6.07
C LEU A 141 -30.06 8.88 -5.06
N GLU A 142 -30.65 8.39 -3.98
CA GLU A 142 -31.11 9.25 -2.89
C GLU A 142 -29.92 9.95 -2.23
N VAL A 143 -30.14 11.20 -1.79
CA VAL A 143 -29.10 12.00 -1.13
C VAL A 143 -28.52 11.31 0.11
N GLY A 144 -29.36 10.58 0.86
CA GLY A 144 -28.91 9.82 2.03
C GLY A 144 -27.96 8.66 1.67
N ASP A 145 -28.21 7.95 0.57
CA ASP A 145 -27.33 6.88 0.10
C ASP A 145 -26.02 7.46 -0.47
N TYR A 146 -26.10 8.61 -1.15
CA TYR A 146 -24.92 9.35 -1.60
C TYR A 146 -24.03 9.77 -0.43
N GLN A 147 -24.61 10.38 0.62
CA GLN A 147 -23.88 10.79 1.82
C GLN A 147 -23.26 9.59 2.53
N ARG A 148 -23.99 8.49 2.66
CA ARG A 148 -23.45 7.25 3.25
C ARG A 148 -22.25 6.70 2.48
N ALA A 149 -22.29 6.76 1.15
CA ALA A 149 -21.16 6.36 0.31
C ALA A 149 -19.92 7.25 0.59
N MET A 150 -20.10 8.57 0.62
CA MET A 150 -19.03 9.53 0.93
C MET A 150 -18.44 9.32 2.34
N GLU A 151 -19.29 9.12 3.34
CA GLU A 151 -18.88 8.84 4.71
C GLU A 151 -18.10 7.52 4.81
N HIS A 152 -18.52 6.49 4.07
CA HIS A 152 -17.80 5.22 4.01
C HIS A 152 -16.39 5.43 3.48
N LEU A 153 -16.24 6.12 2.34
CA LEU A 153 -14.93 6.41 1.74
C LEU A 153 -14.02 7.20 2.69
N HIS A 154 -14.59 8.17 3.40
CA HIS A 154 -13.84 8.94 4.39
C HIS A 154 -13.40 8.08 5.57
N LYS A 155 -14.30 7.23 6.09
CA LYS A 155 -14.01 6.38 7.24
C LYS A 155 -12.89 5.37 6.93
N THR A 156 -12.84 4.85 5.71
CA THR A 156 -11.78 3.92 5.29
C THR A 156 -10.49 4.62 4.88
N LYS A 157 -10.45 5.97 4.90
CA LYS A 157 -9.26 6.77 4.59
C LYS A 157 -8.65 6.40 3.24
N MET A 158 -9.53 6.15 2.27
CA MET A 158 -9.14 5.73 0.93
C MET A 158 -8.24 6.78 0.28
N GLY A 159 -7.12 6.34 -0.30
CA GLY A 159 -6.16 7.20 -0.96
C GLY A 159 -6.58 7.54 -2.40
N PHE A 160 -5.97 8.57 -2.98
CA PHE A 160 -6.28 9.01 -4.34
C PHE A 160 -6.09 7.88 -5.38
N GLU A 161 -5.00 7.12 -5.28
CA GLU A 161 -4.73 6.00 -6.19
C GLU A 161 -5.83 4.93 -6.13
N ASP A 162 -6.39 4.64 -4.94
CA ASP A 162 -7.49 3.68 -4.81
C ASP A 162 -8.76 4.20 -5.50
N VAL A 163 -9.07 5.50 -5.33
CA VAL A 163 -10.21 6.13 -5.99
C VAL A 163 -10.06 6.07 -7.52
N GLN A 164 -8.86 6.34 -8.03
CA GLN A 164 -8.58 6.21 -9.47
C GLN A 164 -8.78 4.78 -9.97
N ILE A 165 -8.28 3.79 -9.24
CA ILE A 165 -8.35 2.38 -9.64
C ILE A 165 -9.80 1.86 -9.61
N HIS A 166 -10.57 2.22 -8.59
CA HIS A 166 -11.86 1.58 -8.32
C HIS A 166 -13.07 2.38 -8.80
N PHE A 167 -13.02 3.71 -8.67
CA PHE A 167 -14.14 4.61 -8.98
C PHE A 167 -13.96 5.24 -10.35
N LEU A 168 -12.81 5.84 -10.66
CA LEU A 168 -12.64 6.66 -11.88
C LEU A 168 -12.25 5.81 -13.11
N THR A 169 -13.11 4.88 -13.49
CA THR A 169 -12.90 4.02 -14.67
C THR A 169 -14.10 4.05 -15.61
N ALA A 170 -13.85 3.91 -16.91
CA ALA A 170 -14.89 3.89 -17.95
C ALA A 170 -15.91 2.75 -17.79
N LYS A 171 -15.60 1.74 -16.97
CA LYS A 171 -16.49 0.61 -16.67
C LYS A 171 -17.54 0.91 -15.60
N ARG A 172 -17.39 1.99 -14.84
CA ARG A 172 -18.30 2.36 -13.74
C ARG A 172 -19.41 3.28 -14.22
N SER A 173 -20.52 3.28 -13.48
CA SER A 173 -21.62 4.21 -13.73
C SER A 173 -21.18 5.66 -13.46
N VAL A 174 -21.87 6.61 -14.10
CA VAL A 174 -21.61 8.04 -13.89
C VAL A 174 -21.74 8.43 -12.42
N LEU A 175 -22.69 7.83 -11.69
CA LEU A 175 -22.91 8.10 -10.27
C LEU A 175 -21.73 7.61 -9.40
N VAL A 176 -21.19 6.43 -9.69
CA VAL A 176 -19.99 5.93 -9.00
C VAL A 176 -18.79 6.82 -9.29
N ASN A 177 -18.58 7.21 -10.55
CA ASN A 177 -17.52 8.15 -10.93
C ASN A 177 -17.66 9.49 -10.21
N LEU A 178 -18.89 9.99 -10.10
CA LEU A 178 -19.20 11.27 -9.44
C LEU A 178 -18.91 11.23 -7.94
N ILE A 179 -19.24 10.13 -7.26
CA ILE A 179 -18.89 9.92 -5.84
C ILE A 179 -17.36 9.94 -5.67
N GLY A 180 -16.63 9.20 -6.52
CA GLY A 180 -15.17 9.20 -6.48
C GLY A 180 -14.58 10.60 -6.70
N LEU A 181 -15.10 11.34 -7.69
CA LEU A 181 -14.67 12.70 -7.98
C LEU A 181 -14.95 13.68 -6.82
N HIS A 182 -16.16 13.63 -6.26
CA HIS A 182 -16.52 14.47 -5.12
C HIS A 182 -15.67 14.14 -3.89
N TYR A 183 -15.37 12.88 -3.65
CA TYR A 183 -14.48 12.48 -2.57
C TYR A 183 -13.07 13.06 -2.75
N CYS A 184 -12.51 13.00 -3.97
CA CYS A 184 -11.22 13.61 -4.28
C CYS A 184 -11.20 15.13 -3.99
N LEU A 185 -12.24 15.85 -4.41
CA LEU A 185 -12.34 17.30 -4.25
C LEU A 185 -12.58 17.71 -2.80
N ALA A 186 -13.51 17.03 -2.11
CA ALA A 186 -13.98 17.44 -0.79
C ALA A 186 -13.06 16.98 0.35
N TRP A 187 -12.44 15.80 0.24
CA TRP A 187 -11.70 15.18 1.34
C TRP A 187 -10.21 15.01 1.08
N LEU A 188 -9.81 14.75 -0.18
CA LEU A 188 -8.39 14.60 -0.52
C LEU A 188 -7.73 15.94 -0.93
N GLY A 189 -8.53 16.99 -1.19
CA GLY A 189 -8.02 18.30 -1.56
C GLY A 189 -7.29 18.32 -2.91
N VAL A 190 -7.58 17.37 -3.80
CA VAL A 190 -6.98 17.30 -5.14
C VAL A 190 -7.70 18.31 -6.03
N GLN A 191 -7.10 19.50 -6.22
CA GLN A 191 -7.59 20.57 -7.10
C GLN A 191 -6.85 20.58 -8.43
#